data_AF-A0A8D2PST9-F1
#
_entry.id   AF-A0A8D2PST9-F1
#
_cell.length_a   1.000
_cell.length_b   1.000
_cell.length_c   1.000
_cell.angle_alpha   90.00
_cell.angle_beta   90.00
_cell.angle_gamma   90.00
#
_symmetry.space_group_name_H-M   'P 1'
#
loop_
_entity.id
_entity.type
_entity.pdbx_description
1 polymer ?
#
loop_
_entity_poly.entity_id
_entity_poly.type
_entity_poly.pdbx_seq_one_letter_code
_entity_poly.pdbx_strand_id
1 'polypeptide(L)'
;MCGRELRPREEDSTNSFICLLKKMKEMRLMEKVVEETEEVRKLKLGGCWDVAGEGLEGGRSRQGVALAVAAVSPRLRCCQAFTERMEALAEHWRDLHARRARLKAHVVTSGTTVKENERLRTQALKKAKEEKVENSKKESELLGARRELESLRKQHQKLSKKLLKYSLFKRYLVEVVENSQEDRWAKAQDRAARKAMELKSLTMAIHSLFQAASARLQPQARVAAGDSHRQLDMVRGQLGTQLSPGAGGGPWGSRREMWVRGRDGRAGGPALGTPGGCKAQPECSGSGFCPSSPTLLCHS
;
A
#
# COMPACT_ATOMS: atom_id res chain seq x y z
N MET A 1 5.94 -34.23 -2.07
CA MET A 1 7.14 -33.63 -2.70
C MET A 1 7.30 -34.25 -4.07
N CYS A 2 6.98 -33.52 -5.14
CA CYS A 2 7.16 -33.99 -6.51
C CYS A 2 8.29 -33.20 -7.15
N GLY A 3 9.47 -33.82 -7.24
CA GLY A 3 10.61 -33.29 -7.99
C GLY A 3 10.33 -33.40 -9.49
N ARG A 4 10.26 -32.26 -10.17
CA ARG A 4 10.18 -32.19 -11.63
C ARG A 4 11.55 -31.71 -12.12
N GLU A 5 12.36 -32.65 -12.58
CA GLU A 5 13.63 -32.37 -13.26
C GLU A 5 13.35 -31.61 -14.56
N LEU A 6 13.74 -30.34 -14.59
CA LEU A 6 13.82 -29.55 -15.81
C LEU A 6 15.14 -29.89 -16.50
N ARG A 7 15.08 -30.65 -17.59
CA ARG A 7 16.23 -30.76 -18.50
C ARG A 7 16.44 -29.44 -19.24
N PRO A 8 17.67 -28.93 -19.34
CA PRO A 8 17.99 -27.80 -20.19
C PRO A 8 18.02 -28.29 -21.64
N ARG A 9 17.17 -27.71 -22.49
CA ARG A 9 17.20 -27.87 -23.94
C ARG A 9 17.68 -26.55 -24.55
N GLU A 10 18.90 -26.17 -24.22
CA GLU A 10 19.59 -25.03 -24.80
C GLU A 10 20.86 -25.55 -25.46
N GLU A 11 20.82 -25.92 -26.74
CA GLU A 11 22.03 -26.04 -27.57
C GLU A 11 21.76 -26.22 -29.08
N ASP A 12 20.67 -25.68 -29.64
CA ASP A 12 20.44 -25.74 -31.11
C ASP A 12 20.51 -24.37 -31.81
N SER A 13 20.50 -23.26 -31.06
CA SER A 13 20.47 -21.92 -31.67
C SER A 13 21.82 -21.48 -32.27
N THR A 14 22.94 -21.92 -31.71
CA THR A 14 24.28 -21.55 -32.18
C THR A 14 24.60 -22.20 -33.52
N ASN A 15 24.06 -23.39 -33.78
CA ASN A 15 24.18 -24.11 -35.05
C ASN A 15 23.47 -23.38 -36.21
N SER A 16 22.35 -22.70 -35.94
CA SER A 16 21.60 -21.99 -36.98
C SER A 16 22.33 -20.76 -37.52
N PHE A 17 23.02 -19.99 -36.67
CA PHE A 17 23.75 -18.79 -37.11
C PHE A 17 25.03 -19.15 -37.87
N ILE A 18 25.77 -20.17 -37.40
CA ILE A 18 26.94 -20.71 -38.11
C ILE A 18 26.53 -21.20 -39.52
N CYS A 19 25.38 -21.86 -39.64
CA CYS A 19 24.85 -22.32 -40.92
C CYS A 19 24.50 -21.15 -41.86
N LEU A 20 23.89 -20.08 -41.34
CA LEU A 20 23.59 -18.87 -42.11
C LEU A 20 24.84 -18.13 -42.58
N LEU A 21 25.87 -18.01 -41.72
CA LEU A 21 27.15 -17.40 -42.10
C LEU A 21 27.86 -18.21 -43.19
N LYS A 22 27.82 -19.55 -43.10
CA LYS A 22 28.36 -20.44 -44.12
C LYS A 22 27.63 -20.24 -45.46
N LYS A 23 26.29 -20.21 -45.45
CA LYS A 23 25.47 -19.94 -46.64
C LYS A 23 25.73 -18.56 -47.24
N MET A 24 25.92 -17.52 -46.42
CA MET A 24 26.30 -16.19 -46.90
C MET A 24 27.67 -16.19 -47.57
N LYS A 25 28.65 -16.93 -47.04
CA LYS A 25 29.98 -17.04 -47.64
C LYS A 25 29.93 -17.78 -48.97
N GLU A 26 29.19 -18.87 -49.05
CA GLU A 26 28.94 -19.63 -50.29
C GLU A 26 28.26 -18.76 -51.36
N MET A 27 27.28 -17.94 -50.97
CA MET A 27 26.58 -17.03 -51.88
C MET A 27 27.52 -15.96 -52.46
N ARG A 28 28.46 -15.41 -51.68
CA ARG A 28 29.47 -14.46 -52.19
C ARG A 28 30.44 -15.10 -53.17
N LEU A 29 30.79 -16.37 -52.97
CA LEU A 29 31.64 -17.11 -53.90
C LEU A 29 30.91 -17.35 -55.22
N MET A 30 29.63 -17.74 -55.16
CA MET A 30 28.77 -17.85 -56.35
C MET A 30 28.62 -16.52 -57.09
N GLU A 31 28.51 -15.40 -56.38
CA GLU A 31 28.42 -14.07 -57.01
C GLU A 31 29.67 -13.73 -57.83
N LYS A 32 30.88 -14.04 -57.31
CA LYS A 32 32.13 -13.89 -58.07
C LYS A 32 32.18 -14.77 -59.31
N VAL A 33 31.75 -16.04 -59.20
CA VAL A 33 31.69 -16.95 -60.35
C VAL A 33 30.72 -16.41 -61.41
N VAL A 34 29.58 -15.84 -61.01
CA VAL A 34 28.63 -15.23 -61.95
C VAL A 34 29.27 -14.01 -62.65
N GLU A 35 29.96 -13.12 -61.93
CA GLU A 35 30.67 -11.98 -62.52
C GLU A 35 31.76 -12.44 -63.52
N GLU A 36 32.56 -13.44 -63.15
CA GLU A 36 33.56 -14.03 -64.06
C GLU A 36 32.92 -14.62 -65.32
N THR A 37 31.77 -15.29 -65.20
CA THR A 37 31.04 -15.82 -66.37
C THR A 37 30.38 -14.73 -67.23
N GLU A 38 29.96 -13.61 -66.64
CA GLU A 38 29.46 -12.44 -67.38
C GLU A 38 30.57 -11.75 -68.16
N GLU A 39 31.77 -11.60 -67.58
CA GLU A 39 32.94 -11.05 -68.27
C GLU A 39 33.41 -11.97 -69.42
N VAL A 40 33.43 -13.29 -69.21
CA VAL A 40 33.70 -14.26 -70.29
C VAL A 40 32.65 -14.17 -71.40
N ARG A 41 31.36 -13.96 -71.06
CA ARG A 41 30.31 -13.73 -72.07
C ARG A 41 30.48 -12.41 -72.80
N LYS A 42 30.83 -11.32 -72.12
CA LYS A 42 31.11 -10.02 -72.75
C LYS A 42 32.29 -10.10 -73.71
N LEU A 43 33.38 -10.78 -73.34
CA LEU A 43 34.52 -10.99 -74.24
C LEU A 43 34.13 -11.80 -75.48
N LYS A 44 33.22 -12.76 -75.32
CA LYS A 44 32.77 -13.64 -76.42
C LYS A 44 31.73 -13.00 -77.33
N LEU A 45 30.95 -12.05 -76.82
CA LEU A 45 29.92 -11.33 -77.60
C LEU A 45 30.42 -9.97 -78.11
N GLY A 46 31.35 -9.32 -77.42
CA GLY A 46 31.94 -8.02 -77.81
C GLY A 46 32.76 -8.08 -79.10
N GLY A 47 33.27 -9.24 -79.49
CA GLY A 47 33.98 -9.43 -80.76
C GLY A 47 33.10 -9.41 -82.03
N CYS A 48 31.77 -9.35 -81.90
CA CYS A 48 30.86 -9.38 -83.06
C CYS A 48 30.06 -8.10 -83.31
N TRP A 49 30.17 -7.07 -82.47
CA TRP A 49 29.33 -5.87 -82.59
C TRP A 49 30.04 -4.64 -83.21
N ASP A 50 31.36 -4.65 -83.38
CA ASP A 50 32.12 -3.50 -83.92
C ASP A 50 32.15 -3.41 -85.47
N VAL A 51 31.39 -4.22 -86.21
CA VAL A 51 31.40 -4.20 -87.70
C VAL A 51 30.14 -3.58 -88.33
N ALA A 52 29.18 -3.09 -87.54
CA ALA A 52 27.94 -2.53 -88.08
C ALA A 52 27.64 -1.14 -87.50
N GLY A 53 28.48 -0.14 -87.81
CA GLY A 53 28.32 1.18 -87.19
C GLY A 53 28.97 2.37 -87.89
N GLU A 54 29.28 2.32 -89.18
CA GLU A 54 29.62 3.54 -89.94
C GLU A 54 28.99 3.54 -91.32
N GLY A 55 28.15 4.55 -91.58
CA GLY A 55 27.66 4.87 -92.92
C GLY A 55 26.13 4.98 -93.00
N LEU A 56 25.60 6.18 -92.79
CA LEU A 56 24.54 6.81 -93.60
C LEU A 56 24.04 8.10 -92.94
N GLU A 57 24.87 9.15 -92.98
CA GLU A 57 24.36 10.52 -93.03
C GLU A 57 24.09 10.86 -94.51
N GLY A 58 22.82 11.06 -94.85
CA GLY A 58 22.42 11.40 -96.22
C GLY A 58 20.91 11.59 -96.31
N GLY A 59 20.45 12.82 -96.09
CA GLY A 59 19.03 13.15 -96.12
C GLY A 59 18.40 13.00 -97.51
N ARG A 60 17.09 12.68 -97.52
CA ARG A 60 16.08 13.44 -98.27
C ARG A 60 14.67 12.90 -98.02
N SER A 61 13.78 13.87 -97.84
CA SER A 61 12.32 13.78 -97.84
C SER A 61 11.76 12.75 -98.83
N ARG A 62 11.07 11.72 -98.32
CA ARG A 62 10.06 10.93 -99.03
C ARG A 62 9.00 10.45 -98.05
N GLN A 63 8.15 11.36 -97.58
CA GLN A 63 6.81 10.97 -97.12
C GLN A 63 5.99 10.63 -98.37
N GLY A 64 5.62 9.35 -98.56
CA GLY A 64 4.68 9.00 -99.63
C GLY A 64 4.64 7.55 -100.13
N VAL A 65 5.65 6.71 -99.90
CA VAL A 65 5.68 5.34 -100.50
C VAL A 65 5.93 4.21 -99.50
N ALA A 66 6.11 4.50 -98.21
CA ALA A 66 6.42 3.48 -97.20
C ALA A 66 5.23 2.59 -96.79
N LEU A 67 3.99 2.97 -97.12
CA LEU A 67 2.79 2.26 -96.66
C LEU A 67 2.35 1.06 -97.53
N ALA A 68 2.94 0.84 -98.71
CA ALA A 68 2.51 -0.24 -99.62
C ALA A 68 3.48 -1.44 -99.75
N VAL A 69 4.73 -1.34 -99.28
CA VAL A 69 5.73 -2.43 -99.38
C VAL A 69 5.74 -3.35 -98.14
N ALA A 70 5.11 -2.94 -97.04
CA ALA A 70 5.03 -3.74 -95.81
C ALA A 70 4.18 -5.03 -95.95
N ALA A 71 3.42 -5.19 -97.03
CA ALA A 71 2.51 -6.32 -97.20
C ALA A 71 3.13 -7.60 -97.79
N VAL A 72 4.30 -7.57 -98.47
CA VAL A 72 4.75 -8.72 -99.30
C VAL A 72 6.25 -9.08 -99.18
N SER A 73 6.88 -8.92 -98.00
CA SER A 73 8.23 -9.48 -97.79
C SER A 73 8.33 -10.27 -96.48
N PRO A 74 8.36 -11.63 -96.54
CA PRO A 74 8.51 -12.50 -95.38
C PRO A 74 9.73 -12.20 -94.50
N ARG A 75 10.79 -11.62 -95.07
CA ARG A 75 12.02 -11.22 -94.35
C ARG A 75 11.78 -10.08 -93.36
N LEU A 76 10.98 -9.07 -93.72
CA LEU A 76 10.68 -7.93 -92.84
C LEU A 76 9.82 -8.35 -91.63
N ARG A 77 8.87 -9.29 -91.82
CA ARG A 77 8.08 -9.86 -90.71
C ARG A 77 8.94 -10.69 -89.75
N CYS A 78 9.93 -11.41 -90.25
CA CYS A 78 10.89 -12.15 -89.41
C CYS A 78 11.78 -11.20 -88.60
N CYS A 79 12.25 -10.10 -89.19
CA CYS A 79 13.04 -9.10 -88.48
C CYS A 79 12.23 -8.42 -87.37
N GLN A 80 10.97 -8.04 -87.66
CA GLN A 80 10.10 -7.43 -86.66
C GLN A 80 9.81 -8.38 -85.49
N ALA A 81 9.45 -9.64 -85.77
CA ALA A 81 9.20 -10.65 -84.74
C ALA A 81 10.46 -10.98 -83.91
N PHE A 82 11.65 -10.85 -84.50
CA PHE A 82 12.91 -11.00 -83.77
C PHE A 82 13.16 -9.81 -82.84
N THR A 83 12.97 -8.58 -83.30
CA THR A 83 13.11 -7.37 -82.49
C THR A 83 12.16 -7.39 -81.29
N GLU A 84 10.89 -7.70 -81.50
CA GLU A 84 9.89 -7.80 -80.42
C GLU A 84 10.30 -8.84 -79.36
N ARG A 85 10.85 -9.99 -79.78
CA ARG A 85 11.38 -11.01 -78.85
C ARG A 85 12.60 -10.51 -78.08
N MET A 86 13.50 -9.79 -78.74
CA MET A 86 14.69 -9.23 -78.08
C MET A 86 14.32 -8.12 -77.10
N GLU A 87 13.33 -7.29 -77.41
CA GLU A 87 12.78 -6.28 -76.51
C GLU A 87 12.11 -6.93 -75.29
N ALA A 88 11.28 -7.96 -75.49
CA ALA A 88 10.67 -8.72 -74.39
C ALA A 88 11.73 -9.38 -73.48
N LEU A 89 12.82 -9.91 -74.07
CA LEU A 89 13.95 -10.43 -73.31
C LEU A 89 14.66 -9.31 -72.53
N ALA A 90 14.90 -8.15 -73.14
CA ALA A 90 15.53 -7.01 -72.47
C ALA A 90 14.68 -6.48 -71.32
N GLU A 91 13.35 -6.43 -71.46
CA GLU A 91 12.41 -6.15 -70.37
C GLU A 91 12.48 -7.19 -69.27
N HIS A 92 12.50 -8.48 -69.62
CA HIS A 92 12.63 -9.56 -68.65
C HIS A 92 13.94 -9.45 -67.85
N TRP A 93 15.06 -9.15 -68.52
CA TRP A 93 16.34 -8.90 -67.86
C TRP A 93 16.27 -7.70 -66.91
N ARG A 94 15.64 -6.59 -67.33
CA ARG A 94 15.44 -5.42 -66.44
C ARG A 94 14.62 -5.77 -65.21
N ASP A 95 13.53 -6.53 -65.35
CA ASP A 95 12.72 -6.97 -64.22
C ASP A 95 13.51 -7.88 -63.27
N LEU A 96 14.28 -8.84 -63.80
CA LEU A 96 15.15 -9.70 -62.99
C LEU A 96 16.19 -8.90 -62.20
N HIS A 97 16.84 -7.91 -62.82
CA HIS A 97 17.78 -7.02 -62.12
C HIS A 97 17.07 -6.20 -61.03
N ALA A 98 15.88 -5.65 -61.31
CA ALA A 98 15.09 -4.93 -60.33
C ALA A 98 14.70 -5.82 -59.14
N ARG A 99 14.27 -7.07 -59.39
CA ARG A 99 13.97 -8.06 -58.34
C ARG A 99 15.20 -8.42 -57.52
N ARG A 100 16.35 -8.63 -58.15
CA ARG A 100 17.63 -8.89 -57.45
C ARG A 100 18.01 -7.70 -56.55
N ALA A 101 17.87 -6.47 -57.04
CA ALA A 101 18.13 -5.27 -56.25
C ALA A 101 17.19 -5.17 -55.03
N ARG A 102 15.89 -5.43 -55.21
CA ARG A 102 14.91 -5.47 -54.12
C ARG A 102 15.24 -6.53 -53.07
N LEU A 103 15.61 -7.74 -53.50
CA LEU A 103 16.02 -8.82 -52.59
C LEU A 103 17.29 -8.46 -51.82
N LYS A 104 18.30 -7.87 -52.48
CA LYS A 104 19.52 -7.40 -51.81
C LYS A 104 19.18 -6.36 -50.73
N ALA A 105 18.34 -5.38 -51.05
CA ALA A 105 17.90 -4.39 -50.07
C ALA A 105 17.17 -5.04 -48.88
N HIS A 106 16.25 -5.99 -49.14
CA HIS A 106 15.54 -6.72 -48.10
C HIS A 106 16.46 -7.57 -47.21
N VAL A 107 17.46 -8.24 -47.78
CA VAL A 107 18.44 -9.01 -46.99
C VAL A 107 19.25 -8.09 -46.08
N VAL A 108 19.62 -6.90 -46.56
CA VAL A 108 20.33 -5.91 -45.73
C VAL A 108 19.43 -5.40 -44.60
N THR A 109 18.18 -5.02 -44.88
CA THR A 109 17.24 -4.52 -43.85
C THR A 109 16.84 -5.59 -42.85
N SER A 110 16.61 -6.83 -43.28
CA SER A 110 16.38 -7.95 -42.35
C SER A 110 17.62 -8.26 -41.52
N GLY A 111 18.82 -8.16 -42.10
CA GLY A 111 20.07 -8.30 -41.36
C GLY A 111 20.25 -7.26 -40.25
N THR A 112 19.88 -6.00 -40.50
CA THR A 112 19.96 -4.94 -39.48
C THR A 112 18.92 -5.13 -38.37
N THR A 113 17.69 -5.54 -38.69
CA THR A 113 16.65 -5.80 -37.67
C THR A 113 16.97 -7.01 -36.80
N VAL A 114 17.57 -8.07 -37.37
CA VAL A 114 18.02 -9.24 -36.59
C VAL A 114 19.11 -8.85 -35.60
N LYS A 115 20.11 -8.07 -36.03
CA LYS A 115 21.18 -7.57 -35.15
C LYS A 115 20.64 -6.69 -34.03
N GLU A 116 19.70 -5.80 -34.32
CA GLU A 116 19.10 -4.95 -33.29
C GLU A 116 18.28 -5.77 -32.28
N ASN A 117 17.52 -6.77 -32.75
CA ASN A 117 16.81 -7.68 -31.85
C ASN A 117 17.75 -8.49 -30.95
N GLU A 118 18.89 -8.93 -31.47
CA GLU A 118 19.91 -9.61 -30.66
C GLU A 118 20.50 -8.69 -29.58
N ARG A 119 20.74 -7.41 -29.93
CA ARG A 119 21.16 -6.38 -28.97
C ARG A 119 20.12 -6.15 -27.88
N LEU A 120 18.84 -6.09 -28.24
CA LEU A 120 17.74 -5.92 -27.27
C LEU A 120 17.59 -7.15 -26.36
N ARG A 121 17.71 -8.38 -26.90
CA ARG A 121 17.67 -9.62 -26.12
C ARG A 121 18.80 -9.69 -25.10
N THR A 122 20.03 -9.40 -25.51
CA THR A 122 21.19 -9.40 -24.61
C THR A 122 21.06 -8.33 -23.53
N GLN A 123 20.55 -7.15 -23.87
CA GLN A 123 20.25 -6.09 -22.90
C GLN A 123 19.16 -6.50 -21.90
N ALA A 124 18.08 -7.12 -22.37
CA ALA A 124 16.99 -7.60 -21.51
C ALA A 124 17.48 -8.68 -20.54
N LEU A 125 18.30 -9.63 -21.02
CA LEU A 125 18.91 -10.66 -20.18
C LEU A 125 19.86 -10.07 -19.14
N LYS A 126 20.66 -9.06 -19.50
CA LYS A 126 21.55 -8.38 -18.55
C LYS A 126 20.74 -7.70 -17.44
N LYS A 127 19.70 -6.94 -17.79
CA LYS A 127 18.81 -6.30 -16.83
C LYS A 127 18.12 -7.31 -15.91
N ALA A 128 17.62 -8.41 -16.46
CA ALA A 128 16.98 -9.47 -15.68
C ALA A 128 17.94 -10.15 -14.69
N LYS A 129 19.23 -10.29 -15.04
CA LYS A 129 20.25 -10.80 -14.13
C LYS A 129 20.57 -9.81 -13.00
N GLU A 130 20.76 -8.54 -13.34
CA GLU A 130 20.99 -7.46 -12.35
C GLU A 130 19.83 -7.35 -11.36
N GLU A 131 18.59 -7.38 -11.85
CA GLU A 131 17.38 -7.34 -11.02
C GLU A 131 17.29 -8.54 -10.08
N LYS A 132 17.63 -9.75 -10.54
CA LYS A 132 17.65 -10.95 -9.67
C LYS A 132 18.68 -10.83 -8.55
N VAL A 133 19.87 -10.31 -8.85
CA VAL A 133 20.91 -10.10 -7.83
C VAL A 133 20.43 -9.06 -6.81
N GLU A 134 19.91 -7.93 -7.27
CA GLU A 134 19.39 -6.88 -6.39
C GLU A 134 18.20 -7.38 -5.55
N ASN A 135 17.31 -8.17 -6.14
CA ASN A 135 16.19 -8.78 -5.41
C ASN A 135 16.69 -9.75 -4.33
N SER A 136 17.67 -10.60 -4.63
CA SER A 136 18.25 -11.50 -3.62
C SER A 136 18.92 -10.75 -2.46
N LYS A 137 19.54 -9.60 -2.74
CA LYS A 137 20.10 -8.72 -1.72
C LYS A 137 19.01 -8.17 -0.81
N LYS A 138 17.95 -7.59 -1.39
CA LYS A 138 16.78 -7.08 -0.64
C LYS A 138 16.11 -8.17 0.20
N GLU A 139 15.96 -9.38 -0.33
CA GLU A 139 15.42 -10.52 0.41
C GLU A 139 16.29 -10.89 1.62
N SER A 140 17.62 -10.85 1.48
CA SER A 140 18.54 -11.12 2.59
C SER A 140 18.44 -10.06 3.71
N GLU A 141 18.33 -8.78 3.34
CA GLU A 141 18.13 -7.66 4.27
C GLU A 141 16.78 -7.77 5.00
N LEU A 142 15.70 -8.09 4.27
CA LEU A 142 14.38 -8.35 4.85
C LEU A 142 14.39 -9.50 5.86
N LEU A 143 15.12 -10.58 5.57
CA LEU A 143 15.28 -11.69 6.51
C LEU A 143 16.09 -11.29 7.75
N GLY A 144 17.05 -10.38 7.62
CA GLY A 144 17.78 -9.79 8.75
C GLY A 144 16.84 -9.00 9.67
N ALA A 145 16.11 -8.02 9.09
CA ALA A 145 15.15 -7.20 9.82
C ALA A 145 14.06 -8.04 10.51
N ARG A 146 13.57 -9.11 9.87
CA ARG A 146 12.61 -10.04 10.48
C ARG A 146 13.17 -10.72 11.73
N ARG A 147 14.42 -11.19 11.70
CA ARG A 147 15.07 -11.81 12.87
C ARG A 147 15.25 -10.82 14.02
N GLU A 148 15.60 -9.58 13.72
CA GLU A 148 15.72 -8.51 14.71
C GLU A 148 14.36 -8.20 15.36
N LEU A 149 13.30 -8.08 14.57
CA LEU A 149 11.95 -7.89 15.10
C LEU A 149 11.49 -9.03 16.01
N GLU A 150 11.82 -10.28 15.68
CA GLU A 150 11.52 -11.41 16.55
C GLU A 150 12.32 -11.38 17.86
N SER A 151 13.59 -10.97 17.81
CA SER A 151 14.42 -10.84 19.01
C SER A 151 13.89 -9.74 19.93
N LEU A 152 13.51 -8.59 19.37
CA LEU A 152 12.89 -7.48 20.09
C LEU A 152 11.53 -7.87 20.67
N ARG A 153 10.68 -8.60 19.93
CA ARG A 153 9.42 -9.13 20.46
C ARG A 153 9.65 -10.03 21.68
N LYS A 154 10.65 -10.91 21.63
CA LYS A 154 11.03 -11.76 22.77
C LYS A 154 11.49 -10.93 23.97
N GLN A 155 12.29 -9.88 23.74
CA GLN A 155 12.72 -8.96 24.80
C GLN A 155 11.53 -8.21 25.41
N HIS A 156 10.65 -7.65 24.58
CA HIS A 156 9.43 -6.97 25.02
C HIS A 156 8.55 -7.90 25.87
N GLN A 157 8.34 -9.15 25.44
CA GLN A 157 7.60 -10.14 26.22
C GLN A 157 8.25 -10.43 27.58
N LYS A 158 9.58 -10.54 27.65
CA LYS A 158 10.31 -10.73 28.91
C LYS A 158 10.10 -9.54 29.86
N LEU A 159 10.23 -8.32 29.35
CA LEU A 159 10.03 -7.09 30.13
C LEU A 159 8.58 -6.94 30.59
N SER A 160 7.62 -7.21 29.70
CA SER A 160 6.19 -7.20 30.01
C SER A 160 5.86 -8.17 31.15
N LYS A 161 6.38 -9.40 31.12
CA LYS A 161 6.22 -10.37 32.23
C LYS A 161 6.80 -9.86 33.54
N LYS A 162 7.95 -9.17 33.52
CA LYS A 162 8.54 -8.55 34.73
C LYS A 162 7.67 -7.40 35.25
N LEU A 163 7.20 -6.53 34.36
CA LEU A 163 6.31 -5.41 34.71
C LEU A 163 5.02 -5.90 35.37
N LEU A 164 4.43 -6.99 34.88
CA LEU A 164 3.27 -7.60 35.52
C LEU A 164 3.56 -8.02 36.96
N LYS A 165 4.71 -8.62 37.24
CA LYS A 165 5.13 -8.95 38.62
C LYS A 165 5.26 -7.71 39.50
N TYR A 166 5.89 -6.65 38.99
CA TYR A 166 6.03 -5.40 39.74
C TYR A 166 4.69 -4.70 39.96
N SER A 167 3.73 -4.83 39.06
CA SER A 167 2.39 -4.26 39.23
C SER A 167 1.63 -4.87 40.41
N LEU A 168 1.77 -6.18 40.63
CA LEU A 168 1.22 -6.86 41.80
C LEU A 168 1.87 -6.35 43.09
N PHE A 169 3.20 -6.20 43.09
CA PHE A 169 3.92 -5.65 44.24
C PHE A 169 3.53 -4.21 44.54
N LYS A 170 3.38 -3.36 43.51
CA LYS A 170 2.90 -1.99 43.65
C LYS A 170 1.51 -1.96 44.30
N ARG A 171 0.58 -2.79 43.85
CA ARG A 171 -0.77 -2.87 44.42
C ARG A 171 -0.73 -3.30 45.89
N TYR A 172 0.08 -4.30 46.20
CA TYR A 172 0.28 -4.75 47.58
C TYR A 172 0.85 -3.64 48.47
N LEU A 173 1.87 -2.92 48.02
CA LEU A 173 2.44 -1.82 48.80
C LEU A 173 1.41 -0.71 49.06
N VAL A 174 0.61 -0.33 48.05
CA VAL A 174 -0.49 0.63 48.23
C VAL A 174 -1.46 0.12 49.29
N GLU A 175 -1.89 -1.14 49.20
CA GLU A 175 -2.82 -1.74 50.15
C GLU A 175 -2.25 -1.83 51.58
N VAL A 176 -0.95 -2.13 51.74
CA VAL A 176 -0.29 -2.16 53.04
C VAL A 176 -0.20 -0.75 53.65
N VAL A 177 0.14 0.26 52.84
CA VAL A 177 0.18 1.66 53.30
C VAL A 177 -1.21 2.13 53.71
N GLU A 178 -2.23 1.89 52.87
CA GLU A 178 -3.61 2.28 53.15
C GLU A 178 -4.20 1.59 54.40
N ASN A 179 -3.78 0.34 54.65
CA ASN A 179 -4.16 -0.42 55.84
C ASN A 179 -3.25 -0.19 57.05
N SER A 180 -2.19 0.61 56.90
CA SER A 180 -1.28 0.89 58.00
C SER A 180 -2.01 1.60 59.14
N GLN A 181 -1.50 1.41 60.35
CA GLN A 181 -2.10 2.06 61.52
C GLN A 181 -1.95 3.58 61.44
N GLU A 182 -0.86 4.06 60.84
CA GLU A 182 -0.58 5.47 60.61
C GLU A 182 -1.62 6.14 59.69
N ASP A 183 -1.92 5.54 58.53
CA ASP A 183 -2.97 6.04 57.63
C ASP A 183 -4.35 6.06 58.31
N ARG A 184 -4.64 5.04 59.13
CA ARG A 184 -5.89 4.97 59.90
C ARG A 184 -5.95 6.05 60.98
N TRP A 185 -4.86 6.31 61.68
CA TRP A 185 -4.75 7.38 62.69
C TRP A 185 -4.84 8.75 62.05
N ALA A 186 -4.16 9.01 60.94
CA ALA A 186 -4.26 10.27 60.20
C ALA A 186 -5.71 10.53 59.78
N LYS A 187 -6.39 9.54 59.18
CA LYS A 187 -7.82 9.65 58.81
C LYS A 187 -8.72 9.88 60.04
N ALA A 188 -8.41 9.28 61.19
CA ALA A 188 -9.17 9.48 62.43
C ALA A 188 -8.96 10.88 63.02
N GLN A 189 -7.72 11.37 63.01
CA GLN A 189 -7.36 12.72 63.46
C GLN A 189 -8.04 13.78 62.59
N ASP A 190 -8.02 13.61 61.27
CA ASP A 190 -8.74 14.50 60.35
C ASP A 190 -10.25 14.55 60.64
N ARG A 191 -10.85 13.39 60.94
CA ARG A 191 -12.27 13.33 61.34
C ARG A 191 -12.51 14.03 62.67
N ALA A 192 -11.64 13.82 63.65
CA ALA A 192 -11.74 14.48 64.95
C ALA A 192 -11.59 16.00 64.82
N ALA A 193 -10.64 16.48 64.01
CA ALA A 193 -10.45 17.90 63.73
C ALA A 193 -11.70 18.52 63.07
N ARG A 194 -12.30 17.85 62.07
CA ARG A 194 -13.56 18.29 61.47
C ARG A 194 -14.70 18.39 62.49
N LYS A 195 -14.87 17.37 63.34
CA LYS A 195 -15.91 17.37 64.39
C LYS A 195 -15.67 18.47 65.43
N ALA A 196 -14.42 18.74 65.79
CA ALA A 196 -14.08 19.84 66.69
C ALA A 196 -14.43 21.21 66.07
N MET A 197 -14.20 21.41 64.78
CA MET A 197 -14.62 22.62 64.07
C MET A 197 -16.15 22.78 64.03
N GLU A 198 -16.89 21.70 63.77
CA GLU A 198 -18.36 21.69 63.82
C GLU A 198 -18.89 22.07 65.21
N LEU A 199 -18.34 21.46 66.26
CA LEU A 199 -18.71 21.77 67.65
C LEU A 199 -18.44 23.24 67.99
N LYS A 200 -17.28 23.76 67.61
CA LYS A 200 -16.95 25.18 67.82
C LYS A 200 -17.92 26.10 67.08
N SER A 201 -18.30 25.75 65.84
CA SER A 201 -19.30 26.49 65.06
C SER A 201 -20.67 26.49 65.75
N LEU A 202 -21.13 25.34 66.24
CA LEU A 202 -22.39 25.22 66.99
C LEU A 202 -22.36 26.03 68.28
N THR A 203 -21.28 25.95 69.05
CA THR A 203 -21.10 26.75 70.28
C THR A 203 -21.20 28.24 69.98
N MET A 204 -20.56 28.71 68.90
CA MET A 204 -20.67 30.11 68.49
C MET A 204 -22.09 30.49 68.09
N ALA A 205 -22.79 29.63 67.33
CA ALA A 205 -24.18 29.89 66.93
C ALA A 205 -25.14 29.97 68.13
N ILE A 206 -24.98 29.07 69.12
CA ILE A 206 -25.76 29.09 70.37
C ILE A 206 -25.49 30.38 71.14
N HIS A 207 -24.23 30.77 71.28
CA HIS A 207 -23.87 32.01 71.97
C HIS A 207 -24.46 33.23 71.26
N SER A 208 -24.34 33.32 69.94
CA SER A 208 -24.93 34.40 69.14
C SER A 208 -26.45 34.46 69.28
N LEU A 209 -27.14 33.32 69.25
CA LEU A 209 -28.59 33.24 69.47
C LEU A 209 -28.98 33.70 70.87
N PHE A 210 -28.26 33.24 71.90
CA PHE A 210 -28.48 33.64 73.28
C PHE A 210 -28.29 35.14 73.48
N GLN A 211 -27.24 35.73 72.90
CA GLN A 211 -27.01 37.18 72.96
C GLN A 211 -28.15 37.96 72.30
N ALA A 212 -28.60 37.51 71.12
CA ALA A 212 -29.73 38.13 70.42
C ALA A 212 -31.05 38.03 71.22
N ALA A 213 -31.32 36.89 71.85
CA ALA A 213 -32.49 36.70 72.70
C ALA A 213 -32.42 37.54 73.99
N SER A 214 -31.24 37.56 74.64
CA SER A 214 -31.00 38.31 75.87
C SER A 214 -31.14 39.82 75.66
N ALA A 215 -30.69 40.34 74.51
CA ALA A 215 -30.88 41.75 74.15
C ALA A 215 -32.37 42.14 74.04
N ARG A 216 -33.26 41.20 73.75
CA ARG A 216 -34.71 41.43 73.62
C ARG A 216 -35.47 41.24 74.93
N LEU A 217 -35.01 40.34 75.80
CA LEU A 217 -35.81 39.81 76.92
C LEU A 217 -35.27 40.18 78.32
N GLN A 218 -34.14 40.87 78.42
CA GLN A 218 -33.50 41.31 79.68
C GLN A 218 -33.50 40.25 80.81
N PRO A 219 -32.68 39.20 80.69
CA PRO A 219 -32.66 38.12 81.67
C PRO A 219 -32.07 38.55 83.03
N GLN A 220 -32.67 38.08 84.12
CA GLN A 220 -32.23 38.42 85.48
C GLN A 220 -30.94 37.71 85.95
N ALA A 221 -30.45 36.69 85.23
CA ALA A 221 -29.28 35.91 85.61
C ALA A 221 -28.15 36.01 84.57
N ARG A 222 -26.91 36.20 85.03
CA ARG A 222 -25.71 36.18 84.18
C ARG A 222 -25.30 34.73 83.90
N VAL A 223 -25.33 34.31 82.63
CA VAL A 223 -24.82 33.00 82.19
C VAL A 223 -23.45 33.17 81.55
N ALA A 224 -22.52 32.28 81.88
CA ALA A 224 -21.17 32.29 81.31
C ALA A 224 -21.19 32.02 79.80
N ALA A 225 -20.28 32.68 79.06
CA ALA A 225 -20.19 32.54 77.60
C ALA A 225 -19.89 31.10 77.12
N GLY A 226 -19.26 30.28 77.96
CA GLY A 226 -18.90 28.89 77.65
C GLY A 226 -19.95 27.82 78.01
N ASP A 227 -21.04 28.18 78.69
CA ASP A 227 -22.06 27.21 79.11
C ASP A 227 -23.23 27.18 78.12
N SER A 228 -23.00 26.53 76.97
CA SER A 228 -24.00 26.44 75.90
C SER A 228 -25.29 25.73 76.33
N HIS A 229 -25.23 24.81 77.29
CA HIS A 229 -26.43 24.12 77.81
C HIS A 229 -27.31 25.10 78.60
N ARG A 230 -26.73 25.82 79.58
CA ARG A 230 -27.51 26.83 80.32
C ARG A 230 -27.99 27.98 79.45
N GLN A 231 -27.21 28.38 78.44
CA GLN A 231 -27.64 29.38 77.46
C GLN A 231 -28.91 28.93 76.71
N LEU A 232 -28.94 27.68 76.22
CA LEU A 232 -30.11 27.13 75.55
C LEU A 232 -31.31 26.96 76.49
N ASP A 233 -31.10 26.49 77.72
CA ASP A 233 -32.19 26.31 78.70
C ASP A 233 -32.87 27.63 79.05
N MET A 234 -32.13 28.73 79.14
CA MET A 234 -32.72 30.05 79.35
C MET A 234 -33.54 30.54 78.16
N VAL A 235 -33.03 30.37 76.94
CA VAL A 235 -33.78 30.70 75.71
C VAL A 235 -35.07 29.87 75.66
N ARG A 236 -34.99 28.58 75.99
CA ARG A 236 -36.14 27.66 75.98
C ARG A 236 -37.15 27.97 77.09
N GLY A 237 -36.70 28.24 78.32
CA GLY A 237 -37.56 28.57 79.45
C GLY A 237 -38.36 29.86 79.22
N GLN A 238 -37.76 30.86 78.57
CA GLN A 238 -38.43 32.12 78.25
C GLN A 238 -39.45 31.97 77.12
N LEU A 239 -39.16 31.13 76.11
CA LEU A 239 -40.12 30.78 75.06
C LEU A 239 -41.29 29.93 75.58
N GLY A 240 -41.04 29.01 76.51
CA GLY A 240 -42.07 28.20 77.16
C GLY A 240 -43.02 29.01 78.07
N THR A 241 -42.58 30.17 78.55
CA THR A 241 -43.40 31.03 79.41
C THR A 241 -44.33 31.96 78.62
N GLN A 242 -44.09 32.16 77.32
CA GLN A 242 -44.99 32.93 76.43
C GLN A 242 -46.02 32.06 75.70
N LEU A 243 -45.95 30.72 75.84
CA LEU A 243 -46.90 29.78 75.26
C LEU A 243 -47.52 28.91 76.35
N SER A 244 -48.33 29.55 77.21
CA SER A 244 -49.35 28.81 77.96
C SER A 244 -50.56 28.50 77.06
N PRO A 245 -51.25 27.36 77.25
CA PRO A 245 -52.25 26.84 76.33
C PRO A 245 -53.65 27.36 76.64
N GLY A 246 -54.23 28.11 75.70
CA GLY A 246 -55.68 28.26 75.56
C GLY A 246 -56.19 27.28 74.50
N ALA A 247 -56.77 26.17 74.97
CA ALA A 247 -57.63 25.19 74.30
C ALA A 247 -57.69 25.17 72.75
N GLY A 248 -57.16 24.09 72.16
CA GLY A 248 -57.46 23.64 70.80
C GLY A 248 -56.79 22.29 70.54
N GLY A 249 -57.57 21.22 70.44
CA GLY A 249 -57.09 19.83 70.34
C GLY A 249 -56.16 19.57 69.15
N GLY A 250 -55.29 18.56 69.31
CA GLY A 250 -54.31 18.13 68.32
C GLY A 250 -54.91 17.57 67.01
N PRO A 251 -54.05 17.18 66.04
CA PRO A 251 -53.39 15.89 66.18
C PRO A 251 -51.97 15.91 65.59
N TRP A 252 -50.95 16.02 66.44
CA TRP A 252 -49.59 15.65 66.05
C TRP A 252 -49.11 14.59 67.02
N GLY A 253 -49.28 13.37 66.56
CA GLY A 253 -49.05 12.15 67.29
C GLY A 253 -47.59 11.94 67.67
N SER A 254 -47.45 11.09 68.68
CA SER A 254 -46.22 10.43 69.07
C SER A 254 -45.52 9.82 67.84
N ARG A 255 -44.47 10.47 67.34
CA ARG A 255 -43.44 9.80 66.55
C ARG A 255 -42.24 9.58 67.46
N ARG A 256 -42.28 8.46 68.15
CA ARG A 256 -41.13 7.89 68.87
C ARG A 256 -40.09 7.54 67.80
N GLU A 257 -39.15 8.44 67.53
CA GLU A 257 -38.05 8.17 66.62
C GLU A 257 -37.11 7.15 67.27
N MET A 258 -37.25 5.93 66.78
CA MET A 258 -36.34 4.82 67.00
C MET A 258 -34.99 5.25 66.43
N TRP A 259 -33.97 5.39 67.28
CA TRP A 259 -32.59 5.55 66.84
C TRP A 259 -32.17 4.26 66.13
N VAL A 260 -32.36 4.22 64.80
CA VAL A 260 -31.74 3.22 63.94
C VAL A 260 -30.27 3.59 63.84
N ARG A 261 -29.40 2.73 64.39
CA ARG A 261 -27.97 2.72 64.05
C ARG A 261 -27.85 2.62 62.53
N GLY A 262 -27.62 3.75 61.87
CA GLY A 262 -27.19 3.80 60.48
C GLY A 262 -25.83 3.16 60.35
N ARG A 263 -25.83 1.90 59.93
CA ARG A 263 -24.67 1.20 59.41
C ARG A 263 -24.49 1.72 57.99
N ASP A 264 -23.48 2.56 57.77
CA ASP A 264 -23.21 3.16 56.46
C ASP A 264 -23.05 2.07 55.39
N GLY A 265 -24.06 2.05 54.53
CA GLY A 265 -24.11 1.32 53.29
C GLY A 265 -23.11 1.94 52.32
N ARG A 266 -22.16 1.11 51.95
CA ARG A 266 -21.43 1.07 50.70
C ARG A 266 -22.29 1.58 49.53
N ALA A 267 -22.07 2.82 49.09
CA ALA A 267 -22.58 3.34 47.83
C ALA A 267 -21.81 2.66 46.69
N GLY A 268 -22.34 1.54 46.20
CA GLY A 268 -22.02 1.02 44.87
C GLY A 268 -22.83 1.80 43.84
N GLY A 269 -22.24 2.84 43.25
CA GLY A 269 -22.79 3.46 42.06
C GLY A 269 -22.58 2.53 40.84
N PRO A 270 -23.60 2.29 40.00
CA PRO A 270 -23.39 1.66 38.71
C PRO A 270 -22.68 2.64 37.77
N ALA A 271 -21.46 2.29 37.36
CA ALA A 271 -20.77 2.97 36.29
C ALA A 271 -21.48 2.68 34.95
N LEU A 272 -22.14 3.72 34.45
CA LEU A 272 -22.16 4.14 33.05
C LEU A 272 -21.73 3.08 32.03
N GLY A 273 -22.74 2.51 31.37
CA GLY A 273 -22.55 1.85 30.08
C GLY A 273 -21.95 2.82 29.08
N THR A 274 -20.88 2.39 28.44
CA THR A 274 -20.45 2.88 27.14
C THR A 274 -20.31 1.70 26.17
N PRO A 275 -20.53 1.93 24.87
CA PRO A 275 -20.93 0.89 23.92
C PRO A 275 -19.69 0.15 23.39
N GLY A 276 -19.55 -1.12 23.79
CA GLY A 276 -18.48 -1.99 23.34
C GLY A 276 -18.90 -2.83 22.13
N GLY A 277 -18.44 -2.38 20.97
CA GLY A 277 -18.45 -2.98 19.63
C GLY A 277 -18.78 -4.47 19.48
N CYS A 278 -19.62 -4.73 18.47
CA CYS A 278 -19.75 -6.00 17.78
C CYS A 278 -18.37 -6.53 17.36
N LYS A 279 -17.80 -7.44 18.14
CA LYS A 279 -16.78 -8.37 17.67
C LYS A 279 -17.49 -9.53 17.00
N ALA A 280 -17.63 -9.46 15.68
CA ALA A 280 -17.78 -10.66 14.88
C ALA A 280 -16.44 -11.41 14.92
N GLN A 281 -16.38 -12.51 15.67
CA GLN A 281 -15.41 -13.57 15.40
C GLN A 281 -16.06 -14.55 14.41
N PRO A 282 -15.45 -14.82 13.26
CA PRO A 282 -15.75 -16.04 12.53
C PRO A 282 -15.03 -17.21 13.23
N GLU A 283 -15.80 -18.13 13.77
CA GLU A 283 -15.34 -19.49 14.08
C GLU A 283 -14.87 -20.14 12.77
N CYS A 284 -13.56 -20.27 12.60
CA CYS A 284 -12.97 -21.11 11.57
C CYS A 284 -12.93 -22.54 12.12
N SER A 285 -13.96 -23.32 11.78
CA SER A 285 -13.89 -24.77 11.86
C SER A 285 -12.94 -25.30 10.77
N GLY A 286 -12.22 -26.37 11.10
CA GLY A 286 -11.03 -26.82 10.38
C GLY A 286 -11.31 -27.32 8.98
N SER A 287 -11.06 -26.50 7.98
CA SER A 287 -10.53 -26.89 6.67
C SER A 287 -9.97 -25.63 6.02
N GLY A 288 -8.65 -25.49 6.04
CA GLY A 288 -7.98 -24.27 5.61
C GLY A 288 -8.24 -23.94 4.15
N PHE A 289 -8.93 -22.83 3.90
CA PHE A 289 -8.77 -21.97 2.72
C PHE A 289 -9.54 -20.66 2.97
N CYS A 290 -8.83 -19.54 3.16
CA CYS A 290 -9.41 -18.20 3.15
C CYS A 290 -8.74 -17.39 2.03
N PRO A 291 -9.45 -17.04 0.93
CA PRO A 291 -8.96 -16.07 -0.02
C PRO A 291 -9.26 -14.65 0.49
N SER A 292 -8.22 -13.82 0.59
CA SER A 292 -8.32 -12.39 0.83
C SER A 292 -8.43 -11.66 -0.51
N SER A 293 -9.50 -10.89 -0.74
CA SER A 293 -9.55 -9.61 -1.48
C SER A 293 -10.99 -9.24 -1.86
N PRO A 294 -11.52 -8.08 -1.45
CA PRO A 294 -12.61 -7.41 -2.15
C PRO A 294 -12.02 -6.37 -3.12
N THR A 295 -12.14 -6.65 -4.41
CA THR A 295 -11.88 -5.68 -5.49
C THR A 295 -13.06 -4.72 -5.58
N LEU A 296 -12.86 -3.46 -5.18
CA LEU A 296 -13.80 -2.38 -5.50
C LEU A 296 -13.58 -1.96 -6.96
N LEU A 297 -14.52 -2.35 -7.82
CA LEU A 297 -14.67 -1.82 -9.18
C LEU A 297 -15.54 -0.57 -9.11
N CYS A 298 -14.93 0.61 -9.27
CA CYS A 298 -15.63 1.82 -9.68
C CYS A 298 -15.68 1.83 -11.22
N HIS A 299 -16.87 1.90 -11.80
CA HIS A 299 -17.06 2.29 -13.19
C HIS A 299 -17.35 3.80 -13.26
N SER A 300 -16.75 4.44 -14.26
CA SER A 300 -17.11 5.77 -14.76
C SER A 300 -18.35 5.69 -15.62
#